data_AF-A0AAW5Y9L1-F1
#
_entry.id   AF-A0AAW5Y9L1-F1
#
_cell.length_a   1.000
_cell.length_b   1.000
_cell.length_c   1.000
_cell.angle_alpha   90.00
_cell.angle_beta   90.00
_cell.angle_gamma   90.00
#
_symmetry.space_group_name_H-M   'P 1'
#
loop_
_entity.id
_entity.type
_entity.pdbx_description
1 polymer ?
#
loop_
_entity_poly.entity_id
_entity_poly.type
_entity_poly.pdbx_seq_one_letter_code
_entity_poly.pdbx_strand_id
1 'polypeptide(L)'
;MEILGLDPRALATLGALEYTNRRNKLIEDSENNIYECKEIKEILQSLPKEKQIEVLENQAHFEAVAKMIEQNNLILLEQMKALQLIQK
;
A
#
# COMPACT_ATOMS: atom_id res chain seq x y z
N MET A 1 23.52 -0.27 17.82
CA MET A 1 22.05 -0.27 17.95
C MET A 1 21.55 -1.34 17.02
N GLU A 2 20.87 -2.37 17.52
CA GLU A 2 20.21 -3.34 16.63
C GLU A 2 19.09 -2.63 15.88
N ILE A 3 19.04 -2.81 14.56
CA ILE A 3 17.95 -2.28 13.75
C ILE A 3 16.74 -3.16 14.01
N LEU A 4 15.75 -2.61 14.70
CA LEU A 4 14.45 -3.24 14.89
C LEU A 4 13.56 -2.93 13.67
N GLY A 5 12.91 -3.95 13.13
CA GLY A 5 12.10 -3.90 11.92
C GLY A 5 12.87 -4.26 10.66
N LEU A 6 12.30 -3.91 9.51
CA LEU A 6 12.91 -4.11 8.19
C LEU A 6 14.03 -3.09 7.94
N ASP A 7 15.02 -3.50 7.14
CA ASP A 7 15.99 -2.57 6.55
C ASP A 7 15.23 -1.49 5.75
N PRO A 8 15.52 -0.19 5.95
CA PRO A 8 14.79 0.89 5.27
C PRO A 8 14.81 0.80 3.74
N ARG A 9 15.86 0.24 3.12
CA ARG A 9 15.92 0.07 1.65
C ARG A 9 15.04 -1.08 1.21
N ALA A 10 14.96 -2.16 1.99
CA ALA A 10 14.01 -3.24 1.75
C ALA A 10 12.56 -2.72 1.85
N LEU A 11 12.28 -1.88 2.85
CA LEU A 11 10.97 -1.25 3.02
C LEU A 11 10.61 -0.32 1.85
N ALA A 12 11.56 0.50 1.40
CA ALA A 12 11.37 1.36 0.23
C ALA A 12 11.15 0.56 -1.06
N THR A 13 11.89 -0.54 -1.24
CA THR A 13 11.72 -1.45 -2.39
C THR A 13 10.34 -2.08 -2.40
N LEU A 14 9.89 -2.58 -1.24
CA LEU A 14 8.54 -3.11 -1.07
C LEU A 14 7.48 -2.05 -1.43
N GLY A 15 7.60 -0.84 -0.86
CA GLY A 15 6.67 0.24 -1.14
C GLY A 15 6.59 0.61 -2.62
N ALA A 16 7.74 0.72 -3.30
CA ALA A 16 7.78 1.02 -4.73
C ALA A 16 7.14 -0.08 -5.59
N LEU A 17 7.37 -1.35 -5.24
CA LEU A 17 6.78 -2.49 -5.93
C LEU A 17 5.26 -2.52 -5.75
N GLU A 18 4.79 -2.44 -4.50
CA GLU A 18 3.37 -2.45 -4.17
C GLU A 18 2.62 -1.28 -4.83
N TYR A 19 3.21 -0.08 -4.77
CA TYR A 19 2.67 1.10 -5.45
C TYR A 19 2.51 0.86 -6.96
N THR A 20 3.58 0.38 -7.62
CA THR A 20 3.59 0.20 -9.07
C THR A 20 2.54 -0.82 -9.51
N ASN A 21 2.49 -1.98 -8.84
CA ASN A 21 1.54 -3.03 -9.14
C ASN A 21 0.10 -2.54 -8.91
N ARG A 22 -0.14 -1.88 -7.78
CA ARG A 22 -1.48 -1.43 -7.42
C ARG A 22 -1.98 -0.31 -8.32
N ARG A 23 -1.13 0.67 -8.62
CA ARG A 23 -1.44 1.76 -9.56
C ARG A 23 -1.88 1.22 -10.91
N ASN A 24 -1.09 0.31 -11.48
CA ASN A 24 -1.38 -0.22 -12.82
C ASN A 24 -2.73 -0.95 -12.82
N LYS A 25 -2.97 -1.78 -11.80
CA LYS A 25 -4.25 -2.47 -11.65
C LYS A 25 -5.43 -1.51 -11.50
N LEU A 26 -5.31 -0.49 -10.66
CA LEU A 26 -6.39 0.50 -10.44
C LEU A 26 -6.74 1.28 -11.71
N ILE A 27 -5.73 1.66 -12.50
CA ILE A 27 -5.93 2.34 -13.78
C ILE A 27 -6.60 1.41 -14.79
N GLU A 28 -6.12 0.16 -14.92
CA GLU A 28 -6.70 -0.86 -15.78
C GLU A 28 -8.16 -1.17 -15.40
N ASP A 29 -8.43 -1.37 -14.11
CA ASP A 29 -9.79 -1.60 -13.59
C ASP A 29 -10.70 -0.42 -13.94
N SER A 30 -10.23 0.82 -13.75
CA SER A 30 -10.99 2.03 -14.10
C SER A 30 -11.29 2.13 -15.60
N GLU A 31 -10.33 1.83 -16.47
CA GLU A 31 -10.54 1.79 -17.93
C GLU A 31 -11.56 0.73 -18.35
N ASN A 32 -11.59 -0.40 -17.63
CA ASN A 32 -12.55 -1.48 -17.83
C ASN A 32 -13.89 -1.28 -17.09
N ASN A 33 -14.10 -0.12 -16.46
CA ASN A 33 -15.27 0.19 -15.63
C ASN A 33 -15.51 -0.79 -14.45
N ILE A 34 -14.43 -1.37 -13.93
CA ILE A 34 -14.42 -2.25 -12.75
C ILE A 34 -14.12 -1.37 -11.53
N TYR A 35 -14.98 -1.43 -10.51
CA TYR A 35 -14.85 -0.65 -9.29
C TYR A 35 -15.19 -1.52 -8.08
N GLU A 36 -14.49 -1.30 -6.96
CA GLU A 36 -14.69 -2.05 -5.72
C GLU A 36 -16.06 -1.82 -5.10
N CYS A 37 -16.57 -0.59 -5.21
CA CYS A 37 -17.91 -0.24 -4.76
C CYS A 37 -18.56 0.81 -5.66
N LYS A 38 -19.88 0.97 -5.48
CA LYS A 38 -20.71 1.87 -6.28
C LYS A 38 -20.35 3.33 -6.01
N GLU A 39 -20.06 3.68 -4.77
CA GLU A 39 -19.75 5.03 -4.32
C GLU A 39 -18.47 5.55 -4.97
N ILE A 40 -17.41 4.72 -5.02
CA ILE A 40 -16.15 5.09 -5.69
C ILE A 40 -16.37 5.29 -7.18
N LYS A 41 -17.17 4.43 -7.83
CA LYS A 41 -17.53 4.61 -9.23
C LYS A 41 -18.18 5.98 -9.47
N GLU A 42 -19.19 6.33 -8.67
CA GLU A 42 -19.90 7.60 -8.81
C GLU A 42 -18.98 8.81 -8.59
N ILE A 43 -18.12 8.76 -7.57
CA ILE A 43 -17.14 9.82 -7.30
C ILE A 43 -16.16 9.95 -8.46
N LEU A 44 -15.53 8.87 -8.91
CA LEU A 44 -14.53 8.92 -9.98
C LEU A 44 -15.15 9.37 -11.31
N GLN A 45 -16.31 8.85 -11.68
CA GLN A 45 -16.98 9.24 -12.93
C GLN A 45 -17.46 10.70 -12.94
N SER A 46 -17.63 11.32 -11.77
CA SER A 46 -17.95 12.75 -11.67
C SER A 46 -16.75 13.67 -11.96
N LEU A 47 -15.53 13.13 -11.96
CA LEU A 47 -14.29 13.89 -12.11
C LEU A 47 -13.77 13.84 -13.55
N PRO A 48 -13.01 14.87 -14.01
CA PRO A 48 -12.22 14.79 -15.22
C PRO A 48 -11.19 13.65 -15.16
N LYS A 49 -10.78 13.11 -16.32
CA LYS A 49 -9.91 11.93 -16.40
C LYS A 49 -8.58 12.11 -15.67
N GLU A 50 -7.98 13.30 -15.72
CA GLU A 50 -6.73 13.61 -15.02
C GLU A 50 -6.91 13.49 -13.50
N LYS A 51 -8.05 13.96 -12.97
CA LYS A 51 -8.37 13.87 -11.54
C LYS A 51 -8.73 12.46 -11.10
N GLN A 52 -9.31 11.65 -11.99
CA GLN A 52 -9.51 10.23 -11.73
C GLN A 52 -8.16 9.53 -11.52
N ILE A 53 -7.21 9.74 -12.43
CA ILE A 53 -5.87 9.14 -12.34
C ILE A 53 -5.17 9.57 -11.05
N GLU A 54 -5.21 10.85 -10.70
CA GLU A 54 -4.60 11.36 -9.46
C GLU A 54 -5.19 10.69 -8.21
N VAL A 55 -6.51 10.50 -8.14
CA VAL A 55 -7.16 9.80 -7.02
C VAL A 55 -6.70 8.34 -6.93
N LEU A 56 -6.64 7.64 -8.06
CA LEU A 56 -6.20 6.24 -8.12
C LEU A 56 -4.71 6.09 -7.77
N GLU A 57 -3.87 7.03 -8.19
CA GLU A 57 -2.45 7.06 -7.81
C GLU A 57 -2.28 7.29 -6.31
N ASN A 58 -3.06 8.20 -5.72
CA ASN A 58 -3.05 8.42 -4.28
C ASN A 58 -3.54 7.18 -3.51
N GLN A 59 -4.57 6.49 -4.00
CA GLN A 59 -5.02 5.22 -3.42
C GLN A 59 -3.89 4.18 -3.44
N ALA A 60 -3.22 3.99 -4.59
CA ALA A 60 -2.09 3.08 -4.69
C ALA A 60 -0.96 3.43 -3.71
N HIS A 61 -0.71 4.73 -3.50
CA HIS A 61 0.30 5.20 -2.54
C HIS A 61 -0.07 4.84 -1.10
N PHE A 62 -1.32 5.09 -0.69
CA PHE A 62 -1.80 4.74 0.64
C PHE A 62 -1.76 3.23 0.89
N GLU A 63 -2.18 2.43 -0.08
CA GLU A 63 -2.15 0.97 0.03
C GLU A 63 -0.70 0.44 0.13
N ALA A 64 0.23 1.00 -0.65
CA ALA A 64 1.64 0.63 -0.58
C ALA A 64 2.25 0.96 0.79
N VAL A 65 1.97 2.15 1.33
CA VAL A 65 2.42 2.55 2.67
C VAL A 65 1.82 1.66 3.75
N ALA A 66 0.52 1.32 3.65
CA ALA A 66 -0.11 0.40 4.57
C ALA A 66 0.57 -0.98 4.55
N LYS A 67 0.96 -1.46 3.36
CA LYS A 67 1.68 -2.73 3.21
C LYS A 67 3.07 -2.68 3.82
N MET A 68 3.80 -1.58 3.63
CA MET A 68 5.09 -1.35 4.29
C MET A 68 4.96 -1.41 5.81
N ILE A 69 3.95 -0.72 6.38
CA ILE A 69 3.71 -0.71 7.83
C ILE A 69 3.37 -2.10 8.33
N GLU A 70 2.50 -2.84 7.64
CA GLU A 70 2.13 -4.21 8.00
C GLU A 70 3.36 -5.12 8.06
N GLN A 71 4.18 -5.12 7.00
CA GLN A 71 5.38 -5.97 6.94
C GLN A 71 6.42 -5.57 7.98
N ASN A 72 6.62 -4.26 8.21
CA ASN A 72 7.54 -3.80 9.23
C ASN A 72 7.08 -4.23 10.63
N ASN A 73 5.79 -4.15 10.93
CA ASN A 73 5.22 -4.56 12.21
C ASN A 73 5.34 -6.07 12.45
N LEU A 74 5.18 -6.89 11.40
CA LEU A 74 5.38 -8.34 11.49
C LEU A 74 6.83 -8.67 11.88
N ILE A 75 7.81 -8.07 11.20
CA ILE A 75 9.23 -8.29 11.50
C ILE A 75 9.60 -7.78 12.89
N LEU A 76 9.08 -6.61 13.29
CA LEU A 76 9.24 -6.09 14.65
C LEU A 76 8.74 -7.10 15.69
N LEU A 77 7.53 -7.64 15.50
CA LEU A 77 6.95 -8.63 16.41
C LEU A 77 7.80 -9.90 16.50
N GLU A 78 8.33 -10.39 15.38
CA GLU A 78 9.22 -11.57 15.36
C GLU A 78 10.53 -11.31 16.09
N GLN A 79 11.17 -10.17 15.86
CA GLN A 79 12.40 -9.79 16.55
C GLN A 79 12.18 -9.60 18.05
N MET A 80 11.09 -8.94 18.44
CA MET A 80 10.76 -8.75 19.86
C MET A 80 10.49 -10.08 20.58
N LYS A 81 9.89 -11.08 19.89
CA LYS A 81 9.75 -12.45 20.40
C LYS A 81 11.11 -13.16 20.53
N ALA A 82 11.98 -13.03 19.53
CA ALA A 82 13.32 -13.62 19.54
C ALA A 82 14.19 -13.07 20.68
N LEU A 83 14.04 -11.77 20.98
CA LEU A 83 14.69 -11.09 22.10
C LEU A 83 14.00 -11.35 23.46
N GLN A 84 12.94 -12.15 23.50
CA GLN A 84 12.13 -12.43 24.70
C GLN A 84 11.55 -11.18 25.40
N LEU A 85 11.44 -10.06 24.67
CA LEU A 85 10.92 -8.79 25.20
C LEU A 85 9.40 -8.80 25.38
N ILE A 86 8.71 -9.68 24.67
CA ILE A 86 7.29 -9.96 24.82
C ILE A 86 7.12 -11.47 24.85
N GLN A 87 6.43 -11.95 25.89
CA GLN A 87 6.02 -13.33 26.02
C GLN A 87 4.55 -13.48 25.62
N LYS A 88 4.23 -14.68 25.15
CA LYS A 88 2.95 -15.08 24.59
C LYS A 88 1.77 -14.82 25.54
#